data_AF-A0A9P6DE20-F1
#
_entry.id   AF-A0A9P6DE20-F1
#
_cell.length_a   1.000
_cell.length_b   1.000
_cell.length_c   1.000
_cell.angle_alpha   90.00
_cell.angle_beta   90.00
_cell.angle_gamma   90.00
#
_symmetry.space_group_name_H-M   'P 1'
#
loop_
_entity.id
_entity.type
_entity.pdbx_description
1 polymer ?
#
loop_
_entity_poly.entity_id
_entity_poly.type
_entity_poly.pdbx_seq_one_letter_code
_entity_poly.pdbx_strand_id
1 'polypeptide(L)'
;MFSYSYIIFIYQLSIYRNKPILGAAPAEAPPSAYPDPDDVPAWMALVSQVAAKTQELIKGSVHGYFQQICQRFIFSLLRNEIDDATMEFESMKTTIQRCRHALLQVVRVGDKYRAAEQVEREIDQVICCFDDIMCHLLVGKAELFDMYSSKQLMYQFLV
;
A
#
# COMPACT_ATOMS: atom_id res chain seq x y z
N MET A 1 5.53 -23.70 3.48
CA MET A 1 4.28 -24.36 3.94
C MET A 1 3.46 -23.27 4.59
N PHE A 2 2.61 -22.58 3.83
CA PHE A 2 1.84 -21.44 4.34
C PHE A 2 0.76 -21.96 5.28
N SER A 3 0.85 -21.59 6.56
CA SER A 3 -0.01 -22.11 7.61
C SER A 3 -1.43 -21.58 7.45
N TYR A 4 -2.41 -22.47 7.53
CA TYR A 4 -3.85 -22.20 7.40
C TYR A 4 -4.35 -21.01 8.24
N SER A 5 -3.63 -20.65 9.30
CA SER A 5 -3.90 -19.49 10.16
C SER A 5 -3.83 -18.15 9.42
N TYR A 6 -2.97 -18.00 8.41
CA TYR A 6 -2.82 -16.75 7.66
C TYR A 6 -4.06 -16.45 6.79
N ILE A 7 -4.67 -17.49 6.21
CA ILE A 7 -5.89 -17.37 5.39
C ILE A 7 -7.09 -16.99 6.26
N ILE A 8 -7.21 -17.59 7.46
CA ILE A 8 -8.34 -17.32 8.37
C ILE A 8 -8.29 -15.87 8.88
N PHE A 9 -7.09 -15.32 9.11
CA PHE A 9 -6.95 -13.95 9.61
C PHE A 9 -7.28 -12.88 8.55
N ILE A 10 -6.89 -13.10 7.28
CA ILE A 10 -7.29 -12.22 6.16
C ILE A 10 -8.81 -12.22 5.98
N TYR A 11 -9.47 -13.37 6.12
CA TYR A 11 -10.93 -13.44 6.05
C TYR A 11 -11.62 -12.67 7.19
N GLN A 12 -11.10 -12.72 8.42
CA GLN A 12 -11.65 -11.98 9.55
C GLN A 12 -11.56 -10.45 9.37
N LEU A 13 -10.44 -9.93 8.84
CA LEU A 13 -10.27 -8.49 8.56
C LEU A 13 -11.24 -7.97 7.49
N SER A 14 -11.54 -8.77 6.47
CA SER A 14 -12.51 -8.41 5.41
C SER A 14 -13.95 -8.29 5.91
N ILE A 15 -14.30 -8.99 6.99
CA ILE A 15 -15.65 -9.02 7.58
C ILE A 15 -15.88 -7.79 8.48
N TYR A 16 -14.85 -7.27 9.15
CA TYR A 16 -14.98 -6.06 9.98
C TYR A 16 -15.02 -4.76 9.17
N ARG A 17 -14.49 -4.75 7.94
CA ARG A 17 -14.54 -3.57 7.04
C ARG A 17 -15.91 -3.40 6.35
N ASN A 18 -16.78 -4.42 6.41
CA ASN A 18 -18.06 -4.46 5.69
C ASN A 18 -19.27 -4.61 6.62
N LYS A 19 -19.30 -3.88 7.75
CA LYS A 19 -20.58 -3.56 8.38
C LYS A 19 -21.10 -2.25 7.76
N PRO A 20 -22.11 -2.28 6.87
CA PRO A 20 -22.72 -1.05 6.42
C PRO A 20 -23.40 -0.39 7.62
N ILE A 21 -22.92 0.81 7.99
CA ILE A 21 -23.64 1.68 8.91
C ILE A 21 -24.89 2.11 8.15
N LEU A 22 -26.03 1.57 8.56
CA LEU A 22 -27.34 1.90 8.02
C LEU A 22 -27.62 3.39 8.29
N GLY A 23 -27.48 4.22 7.27
CA GLY A 23 -27.87 5.65 7.31
C GLY A 23 -26.78 6.70 7.09
N ALA A 24 -25.53 6.32 6.78
CA ALA A 24 -24.53 7.32 6.39
C ALA A 24 -24.75 7.73 4.92
N ALA A 25 -25.14 8.99 4.69
CA ALA A 25 -25.02 9.63 3.38
C ALA A 25 -23.58 9.46 2.85
N PRO A 26 -23.35 9.43 1.52
CA PRO A 26 -22.00 9.30 0.99
C PRO A 26 -21.15 10.43 1.57
N ALA A 27 -20.18 10.09 2.42
CA ALA A 27 -19.18 11.05 2.84
C ALA A 27 -18.47 11.48 1.56
N GLU A 28 -18.61 12.75 1.18
CA GLU A 28 -17.85 13.34 0.09
C GLU A 28 -16.38 13.01 0.34
N ALA A 29 -15.79 12.22 -0.57
CA ALA A 29 -14.39 11.88 -0.50
C ALA A 29 -13.58 13.18 -0.44
N PRO A 30 -12.53 13.27 0.40
CA PRO A 30 -11.69 14.45 0.45
C PRO A 30 -11.20 14.78 -0.97
N PRO A 31 -11.17 16.07 -1.37
CA PRO A 31 -10.79 16.46 -2.71
C PRO A 31 -9.39 15.91 -3.02
N SER A 32 -9.29 15.11 -4.08
CA SER A 32 -8.02 14.60 -4.59
C SER A 32 -7.05 15.76 -4.78
N ALA A 33 -5.84 15.66 -4.21
CA ALA A 33 -4.77 16.64 -4.35
C ALA A 33 -4.25 16.81 -5.80
N TYR A 34 -4.76 16.00 -6.73
CA TYR A 34 -4.35 15.95 -8.12
C TYR A 34 -5.56 16.18 -9.04
N PRO A 35 -5.52 17.18 -9.96
CA PRO A 35 -6.58 17.42 -10.92
C PRO A 35 -6.77 16.20 -11.83
N ASP A 36 -8.01 15.90 -12.21
CA ASP A 36 -8.32 14.83 -13.15
C ASP A 36 -7.71 15.17 -14.52
N PRO A 37 -6.75 14.38 -15.03
CA PRO A 37 -6.21 14.66 -16.34
C PRO A 37 -7.22 14.26 -17.41
N ASP A 38 -7.29 15.02 -18.51
CA ASP A 38 -8.28 14.78 -19.56
C ASP A 38 -7.78 13.87 -20.69
N ASP A 39 -6.48 13.57 -20.72
CA ASP A 39 -5.87 12.80 -21.79
C ASP A 39 -4.85 11.74 -21.32
N VAL A 40 -4.60 10.82 -22.24
CA VAL A 40 -3.70 9.68 -22.03
C VAL A 40 -2.27 10.12 -21.68
N PRO A 41 -1.64 11.12 -22.34
CA PRO A 41 -0.35 11.66 -21.92
C PRO A 41 -0.32 12.12 -20.46
N ALA A 42 -1.34 12.85 -20.00
CA ALA A 42 -1.37 13.39 -18.66
C ALA A 42 -1.61 12.30 -17.59
N TRP A 43 -2.44 11.29 -17.87
CA TRP A 43 -2.52 10.09 -17.00
C TRP A 43 -1.18 9.37 -16.91
N MET A 44 -0.46 9.21 -18.03
CA MET A 44 0.84 8.56 -18.01
C MET A 44 1.91 9.40 -17.30
N ALA A 45 1.81 10.72 -17.32
CA ALA A 45 2.65 11.60 -16.52
C ALA A 45 2.42 11.38 -15.02
N LEU A 46 1.17 11.27 -14.57
CA LEU A 46 0.85 10.93 -13.18
C LEU A 46 1.37 9.54 -12.79
N VAL A 47 1.17 8.53 -13.65
CA VAL A 47 1.72 7.18 -13.42
C VAL A 47 3.23 7.23 -13.25
N SER A 48 3.92 8.00 -14.09
CA SER A 48 5.38 8.15 -14.04
C SER A 48 5.83 8.89 -12.77
N GLN A 49 5.10 9.92 -12.34
CA GLN A 49 5.38 10.65 -11.11
C GLN A 49 5.22 9.75 -9.87
N VAL A 50 4.13 8.98 -9.81
CA VAL A 50 3.89 8.05 -8.71
C VAL A 50 4.93 6.93 -8.69
N ALA A 51 5.32 6.40 -9.84
CA ALA A 51 6.40 5.42 -9.93
C ALA A 51 7.72 5.98 -9.40
N ALA A 52 8.10 7.19 -9.83
CA ALA A 52 9.32 7.84 -9.36
C ALA A 52 9.29 8.09 -7.84
N LYS A 53 8.17 8.59 -7.32
CA LYS A 53 7.98 8.84 -5.89
C LYS A 53 8.01 7.56 -5.05
N THR A 54 7.41 6.47 -5.57
CA THR A 54 7.48 5.14 -4.95
C THR A 54 8.94 4.71 -4.80
N GLN A 55 9.73 4.81 -5.87
CA GLN A 55 11.15 4.45 -5.87
C GLN A 55 11.99 5.35 -4.95
N GLU A 56 11.68 6.64 -4.88
CA GLU A 56 12.31 7.60 -3.98
C GLU A 56 12.07 7.24 -2.50
N LEU A 57 10.81 6.95 -2.14
CA LEU A 57 10.42 6.61 -0.77
C LEU A 57 11.08 5.30 -0.31
N ILE A 58 11.04 4.26 -1.14
CA ILE A 58 11.66 2.96 -0.80
C ILE A 58 13.18 2.96 -1.02
N LYS A 59 13.76 4.05 -1.55
CA LYS A 59 15.19 4.17 -1.88
C LYS A 59 15.71 2.98 -2.71
N GLY A 60 14.88 2.50 -3.64
CA GLY A 60 15.18 1.37 -4.51
C GLY A 60 15.15 -0.02 -3.86
N SER A 61 14.78 -0.18 -2.59
CA SER A 61 14.64 -1.50 -1.95
C SER A 61 13.51 -1.53 -0.93
N VAL A 62 12.45 -2.27 -1.23
CA VAL A 62 11.36 -2.55 -0.27
C VAL A 62 11.93 -3.18 1.01
N HIS A 63 12.83 -4.15 0.87
CA HIS A 63 13.49 -4.79 2.01
C HIS A 63 14.25 -3.77 2.87
N GLY A 64 15.09 -2.93 2.25
CA GLY A 64 15.88 -1.91 2.96
C GLY A 64 15.00 -0.86 3.64
N TYR A 65 13.93 -0.44 2.99
CA TYR A 65 12.96 0.51 3.52
C TYR A 65 12.28 -0.01 4.77
N PHE A 66 11.68 -1.20 4.71
CA PHE A 66 10.99 -1.79 5.86
C PHE A 66 11.93 -2.22 6.97
N GLN A 67 13.15 -2.65 6.65
CA GLN A 67 14.16 -2.90 7.67
C GLN A 67 14.48 -1.63 8.47
N GLN A 68 14.62 -0.47 7.82
CA GLN A 68 14.85 0.80 8.50
C GLN A 68 13.63 1.21 9.34
N ILE A 69 12.41 1.09 8.80
CA ILE A 69 11.18 1.42 9.52
C ILE A 69 11.02 0.55 10.77
N CYS A 70 11.17 -0.78 10.64
CA CYS A 70 11.03 -1.68 11.77
C CYS A 70 12.09 -1.40 12.85
N GLN A 71 13.35 -1.18 12.46
CA GLN A 71 14.41 -0.80 13.39
C GLN A 71 14.07 0.48 14.13
N ARG A 72 13.69 1.54 13.40
CA ARG A 72 13.28 2.80 14.01
C ARG A 72 12.13 2.59 14.97
N PHE A 73 11.05 1.96 14.55
CA PHE A 73 9.90 1.73 15.41
C PHE A 73 10.25 0.93 16.68
N ILE A 74 11.04 -0.14 16.56
CA ILE A 74 11.46 -0.96 17.70
C ILE A 74 12.32 -0.15 18.68
N PHE A 75 13.22 0.71 18.19
CA PHE A 75 14.15 1.46 19.04
C PHE A 75 13.63 2.84 19.51
N SER A 76 12.77 3.51 18.73
CA SER A 76 12.28 4.87 18.98
C SER A 76 10.81 4.96 19.37
N LEU A 77 10.05 3.85 19.23
CA LEU A 77 8.62 3.76 19.54
C LEU A 77 7.70 4.73 18.77
N LEU A 78 8.16 5.26 17.63
CA LEU A 78 7.43 6.23 16.83
C LEU A 78 6.41 5.55 15.91
N ARG A 79 5.20 5.29 16.42
CA ARG A 79 4.09 4.70 15.65
C ARG A 79 3.64 5.56 14.47
N ASN A 80 3.71 6.88 14.63
CA ASN A 80 3.24 7.84 13.63
C ASN A 80 4.00 7.68 12.29
N GLU A 81 5.27 7.26 12.32
CA GLU A 81 6.04 7.04 11.08
C GLU A 81 5.47 5.92 10.20
N ILE A 82 4.87 4.88 10.81
CA ILE A 82 4.25 3.78 10.07
C ILE A 82 2.90 4.23 9.51
N ASP A 83 2.10 4.91 10.32
CA ASP A 83 0.78 5.39 9.93
C ASP A 83 0.89 6.43 8.78
N ASP A 84 1.78 7.42 8.91
CA ASP A 84 2.01 8.45 7.89
C ASP A 84 2.51 7.85 6.57
N ALA A 85 3.45 6.91 6.63
CA ALA A 85 3.95 6.22 5.45
C ALA A 85 2.85 5.38 4.78
N THR A 86 2.05 4.66 5.56
CA THR A 86 0.92 3.86 5.03
C THR A 86 -0.08 4.76 4.30
N MET A 87 -0.43 5.91 4.88
CA MET A 87 -1.33 6.88 4.26
C MET A 87 -0.78 7.41 2.93
N GLU A 88 0.53 7.66 2.85
CA GLU A 88 1.20 8.12 1.63
C GLU A 88 1.09 7.09 0.50
N PHE A 89 1.35 5.80 0.79
CA PHE A 89 1.23 4.73 -0.21
C PHE A 89 -0.22 4.48 -0.64
N GLU A 90 -1.19 4.56 0.26
CA GLU A 90 -2.62 4.45 -0.08
C GLU A 90 -3.10 5.60 -0.97
N SER A 91 -2.60 6.82 -0.75
CA SER A 91 -2.86 7.98 -1.62
C SER A 91 -2.30 7.76 -3.04
N MET A 92 -1.07 7.23 -3.14
CA MET A 92 -0.46 6.88 -4.42
C MET A 92 -1.23 5.77 -5.14
N LYS A 93 -1.66 4.72 -4.43
CA LYS A 93 -2.50 3.65 -4.97
C LYS A 93 -3.80 4.19 -5.54
N THR A 94 -4.49 5.06 -4.80
CA THR A 94 -5.73 5.70 -5.25
C THR A 94 -5.52 6.47 -6.55
N THR A 95 -4.39 7.20 -6.65
CA THR A 95 -4.03 7.96 -7.86
C THR A 95 -3.81 7.06 -9.07
N ILE A 96 -3.10 5.93 -8.89
CA ILE A 96 -2.86 4.96 -9.96
C ILE A 96 -4.15 4.26 -10.38
N GLN A 97 -4.99 3.87 -9.44
CA GLN A 97 -6.28 3.23 -9.73
C GLN A 97 -7.18 4.12 -10.57
N ARG A 98 -7.21 5.42 -10.29
CA ARG A 98 -7.92 6.40 -11.11
C ARG A 98 -7.34 6.48 -12.53
N CYS A 99 -6.03 6.58 -12.69
CA CYS A 99 -5.38 6.59 -14.01
C CYS A 99 -5.68 5.30 -14.78
N ARG A 100 -5.62 4.14 -14.11
CA ARG A 100 -5.92 2.83 -14.69
C ARG A 100 -7.38 2.73 -15.15
N HIS A 101 -8.32 3.22 -14.33
CA HIS A 101 -9.74 3.25 -14.68
C HIS A 101 -10.00 4.13 -15.91
N ALA A 102 -9.38 5.30 -15.97
CA ALA A 102 -9.50 6.21 -17.11
C ALA A 102 -8.91 5.61 -18.39
N LEU A 103 -7.75 4.94 -18.31
CA LEU A 103 -7.14 4.24 -19.44
C LEU A 103 -8.05 3.12 -19.99
N LEU A 104 -8.78 2.38 -19.16
CA LEU A 104 -9.71 1.34 -19.63
C LEU A 104 -10.82 1.88 -20.54
N GLN A 105 -11.16 3.17 -20.43
CA GLN A 105 -12.20 3.81 -21.25
C GLN A 105 -11.70 4.18 -22.65
N VAL A 106 -10.41 4.02 -22.95
CA VAL A 106 -9.80 4.43 -24.22
C VAL A 106 -9.40 3.22 -25.06
N VAL A 107 -9.64 3.30 -26.37
CA VAL A 107 -9.27 2.25 -27.33
C VAL A 107 -7.75 2.28 -27.61
N ARG A 108 -7.11 1.10 -27.73
CA ARG A 108 -5.68 0.92 -28.08
C ARG A 108 -4.67 1.49 -27.07
N VAL A 109 -4.95 1.42 -25.78
CA VAL A 109 -4.00 1.84 -24.70
C VAL A 109 -3.44 0.67 -23.88
N GLY A 110 -3.41 -0.54 -24.43
CA GLY A 110 -3.01 -1.76 -23.70
C GLY A 110 -1.65 -1.65 -22.98
N ASP A 111 -0.63 -1.11 -23.64
CA ASP A 111 0.72 -0.99 -23.04
C ASP A 111 0.75 0.03 -21.89
N LYS A 112 0.00 1.13 -22.04
CA LYS A 112 -0.11 2.18 -21.02
C LYS A 112 -0.88 1.69 -19.80
N TYR A 113 -1.95 0.93 -20.02
CA TYR A 113 -2.69 0.25 -18.97
C TYR A 113 -1.78 -0.71 -18.21
N ARG A 114 -1.00 -1.55 -18.90
CA ARG A 114 -0.04 -2.48 -18.27
C ARG A 114 1.03 -1.76 -17.47
N ALA A 115 1.53 -0.61 -17.95
CA ALA A 115 2.47 0.20 -17.21
C ALA A 115 1.87 0.74 -15.89
N ALA A 116 0.62 1.24 -15.93
CA ALA A 116 -0.09 1.67 -14.73
C ALA A 116 -0.34 0.49 -13.76
N GLU A 117 -0.73 -0.67 -14.28
CA GLU A 117 -0.94 -1.89 -13.49
C GLU A 117 0.35 -2.36 -12.80
N GLN A 118 1.50 -2.27 -13.48
CA GLN A 118 2.78 -2.63 -12.88
C GLN A 118 3.11 -1.74 -11.67
N VAL A 119 2.90 -0.43 -11.79
CA VAL A 119 3.12 0.51 -10.67
C VAL A 119 2.16 0.23 -9.52
N GLU A 120 0.88 -0.09 -9.81
CA GLU A 120 -0.08 -0.49 -8.78
C GLU A 120 0.39 -1.72 -8.00
N ARG A 121 0.90 -2.74 -8.69
CA ARG A 121 1.42 -3.97 -8.05
C ARG A 121 2.61 -3.71 -7.14
N GLU A 122 3.50 -2.81 -7.54
CA GLU A 122 4.65 -2.40 -6.71
C GLU A 122 4.17 -1.69 -5.43
N ILE A 123 3.19 -0.79 -5.54
CA ILE A 123 2.58 -0.12 -4.39
C ILE A 123 1.84 -1.11 -3.50
N ASP A 124 1.07 -2.05 -4.08
CA ASP A 124 0.35 -3.08 -3.35
C ASP A 124 1.29 -3.96 -2.52
N GLN A 125 2.46 -4.31 -3.06
CA GLN A 125 3.47 -5.07 -2.32
C GLN A 125 3.95 -4.31 -1.08
N VAL A 126 4.16 -2.99 -1.20
CA VAL A 126 4.55 -2.14 -0.08
C VAL A 126 3.43 -2.04 0.96
N ILE A 127 2.18 -1.83 0.54
CA ILE A 127 1.02 -1.76 1.44
C ILE A 127 0.85 -3.08 2.20
N CYS A 128 1.00 -4.22 1.51
CA CYS A 128 0.91 -5.53 2.16
C CYS A 128 1.99 -5.72 3.25
N CYS A 129 3.19 -5.16 3.06
CA CYS A 129 4.24 -5.18 4.11
C CYS A 129 3.86 -4.31 5.31
N PHE A 130 3.21 -3.16 5.09
CA PHE A 130 2.67 -2.34 6.18
C PHE A 130 1.57 -3.07 6.94
N ASP A 131 0.62 -3.68 6.21
CA ASP A 131 -0.47 -4.44 6.81
C ASP A 131 0.04 -5.60 7.68
N ASP A 132 1.06 -6.33 7.21
CA ASP A 132 1.71 -7.41 7.97
C ASP A 132 2.29 -6.89 9.31
N ILE A 133 3.07 -5.81 9.26
CA ILE A 133 3.64 -5.17 10.46
C ILE A 133 2.53 -4.70 11.41
N MET A 134 1.50 -4.04 10.87
CA MET A 134 0.38 -3.52 11.65
C MET A 134 -0.42 -4.65 12.30
N CYS A 135 -0.60 -5.78 11.61
CA CYS A 135 -1.25 -6.97 12.17
C CYS A 135 -0.52 -7.48 13.41
N HIS A 136 0.82 -7.57 13.39
CA HIS A 136 1.60 -7.97 14.56
C HIS A 136 1.60 -6.90 15.65
N LEU A 137 1.58 -5.62 15.30
CA LEU A 137 1.45 -4.53 16.26
C LEU A 137 0.12 -4.54 17.02
N LEU A 138 -0.97 -4.98 16.39
CA LEU A 138 -2.28 -5.12 17.05
C LEU A 138 -2.26 -6.17 18.16
N VAL A 139 -1.45 -7.22 18.03
CA VAL A 139 -1.22 -8.21 19.09
C VAL A 139 -0.36 -7.60 20.19
N GLY A 140 0.74 -6.95 19.79
CA GLY A 140 1.57 -6.17 20.68
C GLY A 140 3.00 -5.98 20.18
N LYS A 141 3.74 -5.10 20.83
CA LYS A 141 5.14 -4.81 20.46
C LYS A 141 6.06 -6.02 20.60
N ALA A 142 5.82 -6.87 21.60
CA ALA A 142 6.60 -8.10 21.80
C ALA A 142 6.45 -9.06 20.61
N GLU A 143 5.22 -9.23 20.11
CA GLU A 143 4.94 -10.04 18.92
C GLU A 143 5.68 -9.49 17.69
N LEU A 144 5.59 -8.18 17.42
CA LEU A 144 6.34 -7.58 16.30
C LEU A 144 7.85 -7.81 16.45
N PHE A 145 8.38 -7.66 17.65
CA PHE A 145 9.80 -7.87 17.92
C PHE A 145 10.22 -9.32 17.65
N ASP A 146 9.45 -10.29 18.14
CA ASP A 146 9.71 -11.71 17.94
C ASP A 146 9.68 -12.09 16.45
N MET A 147 8.70 -11.57 15.71
CA MET A 147 8.60 -11.76 14.26
C MET A 147 9.75 -11.11 13.50
N TYR A 148 10.14 -9.88 13.87
CA TYR A 148 11.29 -9.17 13.30
C TYR A 148 12.60 -9.94 13.53
N SER A 149 12.86 -10.38 14.76
CA SER A 149 14.06 -11.13 15.15
C SER A 149 14.11 -12.52 14.52
N SER A 150 12.96 -13.17 14.35
CA SER A 150 12.85 -14.51 13.74
C SER A 150 12.84 -14.49 12.20
N LYS A 151 12.95 -13.30 11.60
CA LYS A 151 12.88 -13.08 10.15
C LYS A 151 11.58 -13.60 9.50
N GLN A 152 10.44 -13.34 10.14
CA GLN A 152 9.14 -13.83 9.71
C GLN A 152 8.19 -12.74 9.18
N LEU A 153 8.67 -11.51 9.03
CA LEU A 153 7.89 -10.42 8.43
C LEU A 153 7.90 -10.53 6.91
N MET A 154 6.79 -10.18 6.27
CA MET A 154 6.58 -10.39 4.82
C MET A 154 7.70 -9.77 3.97
N TYR A 155 8.15 -8.56 4.31
CA TYR A 155 9.19 -7.85 3.56
C TYR A 155 10.54 -8.59 3.53
N GLN A 156 10.79 -9.48 4.50
CA GLN A 156 12.06 -10.22 4.63
C GLN A 156 12.14 -11.41 3.66
N PHE A 157 11.05 -11.73 2.99
CA PHE A 157 11.00 -12.73 1.92
C PHE A 157 11.04 -12.11 0.51
N LEU A 158 11.06 -10.78 0.42
CA LEU A 158 11.18 -10.05 -0.83
C LEU A 158 12.67 -9.91 -1.20
N VAL A 159 13.03 -10.33 -2.42
CA VAL A 159 14.39 -10.25 -2.98
C VAL A 159 14.57 -8.94 -3.73
#